data_AF-A0A6H1P4G1-F1
#
_entry.id   AF-A0A6H1P4G1-F1
#
_cell.length_a   1.000
_cell.length_b   1.000
_cell.length_c   1.000
_cell.angle_alpha   90.00
_cell.angle_beta   90.00
_cell.angle_gamma   90.00
#
_symmetry.space_group_name_H-M   'P 1'
#
loop_
_entity.id
_entity.type
_entity.pdbx_description
1 polymer ?
#
loop_
_entity_poly.entity_id
_entity_poly.type
_entity_poly.pdbx_seq_one_letter_code
_entity_poly.pdbx_strand_id
1 'polypeptide(L)'
;MSWVSFITGGMSVILAYVFYSVGIKDSEELVAEEVLSSDVVVNDSTGRYVTLSCQTCRKLKRHREVRPNVFQCMKCKRHIDISA
;
A
#
# COMPACT_ATOMS: atom_id res chain seq x y z
N MET A 1 -19.64 23.44 34.29
CA MET A 1 -18.38 22.87 33.79
C MET A 1 -18.72 22.07 32.54
N SER A 2 -18.23 22.57 31.41
CA SER A 2 -19.02 22.66 30.20
C SER A 2 -19.02 21.37 29.39
N TRP A 3 -20.20 20.82 29.17
CA TRP A 3 -20.52 19.83 28.12
C TRP A 3 -19.83 20.15 26.78
N VAL A 4 -19.62 21.45 26.51
CA VAL A 4 -18.82 21.98 25.40
C VAL A 4 -17.42 21.35 25.32
N SER A 5 -16.71 21.20 26.43
CA SER A 5 -15.35 20.62 26.48
C SER A 5 -15.33 19.14 26.11
N PHE A 6 -16.40 18.41 26.43
CA PHE A 6 -16.53 17.00 26.07
C PHE A 6 -16.82 16.84 24.57
N ILE A 7 -17.71 17.68 24.03
CA ILE A 7 -18.03 17.69 22.60
C ILE A 7 -16.82 18.13 21.77
N THR A 8 -16.13 19.21 22.17
CA THR A 8 -14.95 19.69 21.43
C THR A 8 -13.81 18.68 21.47
N GLY A 9 -13.62 17.99 22.60
CA GLY A 9 -12.71 16.85 22.72
C GLY A 9 -13.08 15.72 21.75
N GLY A 10 -14.33 15.26 21.76
CA GLY A 10 -14.79 14.19 20.87
C GLY A 10 -14.64 14.54 19.39
N MET A 11 -15.01 15.78 19.01
CA MET A 11 -14.86 16.25 17.63
C MET A 11 -13.39 16.34 17.18
N SER A 12 -12.48 16.72 18.09
CA SER A 12 -11.05 16.77 17.77
C SER A 12 -10.47 15.39 17.46
N VAL A 13 -10.90 14.35 18.19
CA VAL A 13 -10.46 12.97 17.96
C VAL A 13 -10.99 12.42 16.64
N ILE A 14 -12.26 12.69 16.33
CA ILE A 14 -12.87 12.29 15.04
C ILE A 14 -12.14 12.98 13.88
N LEU A 15 -11.87 14.28 13.98
CA LEU A 15 -11.14 15.02 12.94
C LEU A 15 -9.72 14.51 12.78
N ALA A 16 -8.99 14.27 13.88
CA ALA A 16 -7.65 13.70 13.83
C ALA A 16 -7.64 12.32 13.15
N TYR A 17 -8.62 11.47 13.45
CA TYR A 17 -8.78 10.17 12.80
C TYR A 17 -9.12 10.30 11.32
N VAL A 18 -9.97 11.24 10.92
CA VAL A 18 -10.29 11.50 9.51
C VAL A 18 -9.04 12.01 8.78
N PHE A 19 -8.29 12.95 9.33
CA PHE A 19 -7.05 13.44 8.70
C PHE A 19 -5.99 12.33 8.61
N TYR A 20 -5.84 11.52 9.64
CA TYR A 20 -4.92 10.38 9.65
C TYR A 20 -5.34 9.33 8.60
N SER A 21 -6.60 8.93 8.60
CA SER A 21 -7.12 7.93 7.65
C SER A 21 -7.19 8.45 6.22
N VAL A 22 -7.44 9.73 5.97
CA VAL A 22 -7.40 10.32 4.62
C VAL A 22 -5.96 10.46 4.12
N GLY A 23 -5.03 10.91 4.97
CA GLY A 23 -3.60 10.93 4.62
C GLY A 23 -3.02 9.53 4.39
N ILE A 24 -3.56 8.52 5.07
CA ILE A 24 -3.21 7.12 4.86
C ILE A 24 -3.94 6.50 3.66
N LYS A 25 -5.13 6.97 3.28
CA LYS A 25 -5.89 6.43 2.12
C LYS A 25 -5.16 6.62 0.79
N ASP A 26 -4.33 7.65 0.61
CA ASP A 26 -3.46 7.71 -0.59
C ASP A 26 -2.41 6.57 -0.62
N SER A 27 -2.14 5.91 0.51
CA SER A 27 -1.28 4.72 0.61
C SER A 27 -2.04 3.40 0.85
N GLU A 28 -3.24 3.42 1.42
CA GLU A 28 -4.07 2.26 1.80
C GLU A 28 -5.29 2.02 0.91
N GLU A 29 -5.75 2.98 0.10
CA GLU A 29 -6.86 2.73 -0.85
C GLU A 29 -6.41 1.79 -1.99
N LEU A 30 -5.11 1.73 -2.26
CA LEU A 30 -4.49 0.66 -3.07
C LEU A 30 -4.35 -0.69 -2.34
N VAL A 31 -4.64 -0.75 -1.04
CA VAL A 31 -4.51 -1.96 -0.20
C VAL A 31 -5.89 -2.52 0.17
N ALA A 32 -6.89 -1.68 0.43
CA ALA A 32 -8.20 -2.13 0.91
C ALA A 32 -9.08 -2.79 -0.18
N GLU A 33 -8.93 -2.43 -1.47
CA GLU A 33 -9.75 -3.01 -2.54
C GLU A 33 -9.28 -4.42 -2.99
N GLU A 34 -8.02 -4.82 -2.70
CA GLU A 34 -7.48 -6.14 -3.08
C GLU A 34 -7.50 -7.18 -1.93
N VAL A 35 -8.01 -6.88 -0.73
CA VAL A 35 -8.04 -7.83 0.41
C VAL A 35 -9.30 -8.70 0.42
N LEU A 36 -10.30 -8.43 -0.43
CA LEU A 36 -11.51 -9.25 -0.53
C LEU A 36 -11.38 -10.43 -1.52
N SER A 37 -10.27 -10.54 -2.26
CA SER A 37 -9.97 -11.71 -3.09
C SER A 37 -8.87 -12.55 -2.44
N SER A 38 -9.29 -13.47 -1.57
CA SER A 38 -8.69 -14.80 -1.42
C SER A 38 -7.20 -14.91 -1.75
N ASP A 39 -6.32 -14.59 -0.81
CA ASP A 39 -5.11 -15.41 -0.65
C ASP A 39 -4.53 -15.22 0.74
N VAL A 40 -4.41 -16.34 1.44
CA VAL A 40 -3.69 -16.47 2.69
C VAL A 40 -2.26 -16.01 2.43
N VAL A 41 -1.83 -14.90 3.02
CA VAL A 41 -0.43 -14.46 3.01
C VAL A 41 0.35 -15.40 3.94
N VAL A 42 0.69 -16.57 3.42
CA VAL A 42 1.75 -17.41 3.99
C VAL A 42 3.03 -16.61 3.87
N ASN A 43 3.62 -16.31 5.02
CA ASN A 43 4.79 -15.46 5.18
C ASN A 43 6.01 -16.17 4.57
N ASP A 44 6.16 -16.12 3.24
CA ASP A 44 7.32 -16.65 2.53
C ASP A 44 8.51 -15.75 2.84
N SER A 45 9.49 -16.29 3.56
CA SER A 45 10.73 -15.63 3.88
C SER A 45 11.43 -15.13 2.61
N THR A 46 11.78 -13.84 2.56
CA THR A 46 12.88 -13.23 1.76
C THR A 46 12.66 -12.77 0.30
N GLY A 47 11.44 -12.43 -0.14
CA GLY A 47 11.27 -11.64 -1.38
C GLY A 47 11.05 -10.16 -1.08
N ARG A 48 11.94 -9.23 -1.51
CA ARG A 48 11.60 -7.79 -1.44
C ARG A 48 10.52 -7.47 -2.47
N TYR A 49 9.52 -6.70 -2.06
CA TYR A 49 8.48 -6.19 -2.95
C TYR A 49 8.66 -4.69 -3.11
N VAL A 50 8.61 -4.21 -4.36
CA VAL A 50 8.71 -2.79 -4.69
C VAL A 50 7.62 -2.39 -5.67
N THR A 51 7.10 -1.18 -5.49
CA THR A 51 6.16 -0.55 -6.42
C THR A 51 6.92 0.31 -7.42
N LEU A 52 6.88 -0.09 -8.70
CA LEU A 52 7.58 0.56 -9.79
C LEU A 52 6.66 0.72 -11.00
N SER A 53 6.99 1.65 -11.90
CA SER A 53 6.29 1.79 -13.17
C SER A 53 6.68 0.63 -14.09
N CYS A 54 5.72 -0.23 -14.43
CA CYS A 54 5.97 -1.32 -15.37
C CYS A 54 5.85 -0.82 -16.81
N GLN A 55 6.91 -0.95 -17.62
CA GLN A 55 6.91 -0.55 -19.04
C GLN A 55 5.79 -1.24 -19.85
N THR A 56 5.47 -2.50 -19.54
CA THR A 56 4.41 -3.25 -20.22
C THR A 56 3.01 -2.87 -19.73
N CYS A 57 2.82 -2.68 -18.42
CA CYS A 57 1.51 -2.33 -17.89
C CYS A 57 1.19 -0.82 -17.97
N ARG A 58 2.20 0.03 -18.26
CA ARG A 58 2.12 1.50 -18.28
C ARG A 58 1.49 2.11 -17.02
N LYS A 59 1.63 1.43 -15.89
CA LYS A 59 1.07 1.80 -14.58
C LYS A 59 2.03 1.39 -13.47
N LEU A 60 1.89 2.02 -12.31
CA LEU A 60 2.54 1.57 -11.08
C LEU A 60 1.98 0.20 -10.68
N LYS A 61 2.87 -0.79 -10.55
CA LYS A 61 2.50 -2.16 -10.19
C LYS A 61 3.51 -2.75 -9.20
N ARG A 62 3.06 -3.76 -8.46
CA ARG A 62 3.90 -4.53 -7.55
C ARG A 62 4.85 -5.44 -8.35
N HIS A 63 6.13 -5.39 -7.98
CA HIS A 63 7.16 -6.26 -8.51
C HIS A 63 7.79 -7.05 -7.35
N ARG A 64 8.07 -8.33 -7.60
CA ARG A 64 8.73 -9.25 -6.66
C ARG A 64 10.21 -9.36 -7.03
N GLU A 65 11.10 -9.27 -6.07
CA GLU A 65 12.52 -9.56 -6.27
C GLU A 65 12.72 -11.05 -6.57
N VAL A 66 13.35 -11.34 -7.72
CA VAL A 66 13.65 -12.72 -8.17
C VAL A 66 15.14 -13.01 -8.03
N ARG A 67 15.99 -11.99 -8.23
CA ARG A 67 17.44 -12.00 -7.97
C ARG A 67 17.83 -10.63 -7.42
N PRO A 68 19.02 -10.47 -6.81
CA PRO A 68 19.51 -9.17 -6.37
C PRO A 68 19.40 -8.16 -7.52
N ASN A 69 18.68 -7.05 -7.30
CA ASN A 69 18.42 -5.99 -8.28
C ASN A 69 17.57 -6.37 -9.51
N VAL A 70 17.06 -7.60 -9.59
CA VAL A 70 16.15 -8.05 -10.66
C VAL A 70 14.76 -8.30 -10.11
N PHE A 71 13.81 -7.53 -10.60
CA PHE A 71 12.43 -7.52 -10.15
C PHE A 71 11.49 -8.01 -11.24
N GLN A 72 10.48 -8.79 -10.87
CA GLN A 72 9.48 -9.31 -11.81
C GLN A 72 8.11 -8.70 -11.50
N CYS A 73 7.46 -8.14 -12.51
CA CYS A 73 6.09 -7.63 -12.39
C CYS A 73 5.11 -8.75 -12.09
N MET A 74 4.30 -8.63 -11.04
CA MET A 74 3.32 -9.66 -10.65
C MET A 74 2.20 -9.83 -11.69
N LYS A 75 1.94 -8.81 -12.52
CA LYS A 75 0.88 -8.84 -13.54
C LYS A 75 1.36 -9.37 -14.89
N CYS A 76 2.40 -8.77 -15.48
CA CYS A 76 2.87 -9.13 -16.82
C CYS A 76 4.08 -10.07 -16.83
N LYS A 77 4.62 -10.43 -15.65
CA LYS A 77 5.78 -11.32 -15.48
C LYS A 77 7.07 -10.83 -16.15
N ARG A 78 7.12 -9.58 -16.62
CA ARG A 78 8.32 -8.97 -17.19
C ARG A 78 9.35 -8.73 -16.09
N HIS A 79 10.60 -9.06 -16.40
CA HIS A 79 11.76 -8.78 -15.56
C HIS A 79 12.26 -7.37 -15.83
N ILE A 80 12.60 -6.68 -14.75
CA ILE A 80 13.13 -5.32 -14.71
C ILE A 80 14.41 -5.39 -13.89
N ASP A 81 15.52 -5.07 -14.51
CA ASP A 81 16.80 -4.91 -13.83
C ASP A 81 16.96 -3.44 -13.47
N ILE A 82 17.18 -3.14 -12.18
CA ILE A 82 17.36 -1.77 -11.67
C ILE A 82 18.84 -1.38 -11.63
N SER A 83 19.75 -2.34 -11.90
CA SER A 83 21.20 -2.10 -11.86
C SER A 83 21.81 -1.66 -13.20
N ALA A 84 21.00 -1.47 -14.24
CA ALA A 84 21.43 -1.03 -15.57
C ALA A 84 21.57 0.50 -15.68
#